data_AF-A0A3N5WXU0-F1
#
_entry.id   AF-A0A3N5WXU0-F1
#
_cell.length_a   1.000
_cell.length_b   1.000
_cell.length_c   1.000
_cell.angle_alpha   90.00
_cell.angle_beta   90.00
_cell.angle_gamma   90.00
#
_symmetry.space_group_name_H-M   'P 1'
#
loop_
_entity.id
_entity.type
_entity.pdbx_description
1 polymer ?
#
loop_
_entity_poly.entity_id
_entity_poly.type
_entity_poly.pdbx_seq_one_letter_code
_entity_poly.pdbx_strand_id
1 'polypeptide(L)'
;MAGRQELEGPARRSMPAVWSALLIVPVLFSGVSMTIQKIHPGADSQTTLTVRYIREHTRPDDTVLLWGNQAPVNYLSDREAPTRFVHQIPLINERYATQERIGEFNRDLEQKKPALIIDTRLASMPLPYKPGNPPDCAATDQPHLAAMEPVYTYICANYRPVETIGPDSWIIYRYDPTLVQKSD
;
A
#
# COMPACT_ATOMS: atom_id res chain seq x y z
N MET A 1 47.54 56.59 -45.81
CA MET A 1 47.05 55.51 -46.68
C MET A 1 47.93 54.30 -46.42
N ALA A 2 47.48 53.10 -46.05
CA ALA A 2 46.19 52.54 -45.69
C ALA A 2 46.50 51.33 -44.78
N GLY A 3 45.69 51.15 -43.73
CA GLY A 3 45.90 50.14 -42.69
C GLY A 3 45.51 48.73 -43.13
N ARG A 4 46.25 47.77 -42.56
CA ARG A 4 46.03 46.31 -42.61
C ARG A 4 44.66 45.96 -42.02
N GLN A 5 43.85 45.16 -42.71
CA GLN A 5 42.76 44.41 -42.09
C GLN A 5 42.88 42.94 -42.49
N GLU A 6 43.33 42.15 -41.52
CA GLU A 6 43.03 40.71 -41.45
C GLU A 6 41.54 40.56 -41.17
N LEU A 7 40.82 39.83 -42.03
CA LEU A 7 39.44 39.42 -41.76
C LEU A 7 39.48 37.97 -41.28
N GLU A 8 39.25 37.81 -39.98
CA GLU A 8 39.06 36.54 -39.29
C GLU A 8 37.92 35.73 -39.92
N GLY A 9 38.17 34.45 -40.19
CA GLY A 9 37.16 33.52 -40.69
C GLY A 9 36.10 33.17 -39.62
N PRO A 10 34.86 32.84 -40.01
CA PRO A 10 33.82 32.50 -39.05
C PRO A 10 34.17 31.21 -38.33
N ALA A 11 34.16 31.25 -37.00
CA ALA A 11 34.31 30.11 -36.12
C ALA A 11 33.27 29.04 -36.48
N ARG A 12 33.72 28.01 -37.20
CA ARG A 12 32.95 26.82 -37.57
C ARG A 12 32.63 26.07 -36.27
N ARG A 13 31.52 26.43 -35.62
CA ARG A 13 30.96 25.65 -34.49
C ARG A 13 30.81 24.21 -34.98
N SER A 14 31.69 23.34 -34.51
CA SER A 14 31.80 21.97 -34.96
C SER A 14 30.47 21.27 -34.71
N MET A 15 29.83 20.83 -35.80
CA MET A 15 28.62 19.99 -35.83
C MET A 15 28.54 18.91 -34.73
N PRO A 16 29.60 18.21 -34.29
CA PRO A 16 29.49 17.20 -33.22
C PRO A 16 28.98 17.72 -31.87
N ALA A 17 29.26 18.97 -31.48
CA ALA A 17 28.87 19.49 -30.17
C ALA A 17 27.34 19.66 -30.02
N VAL A 18 26.65 19.98 -31.13
CA VAL A 18 25.19 20.13 -31.16
C VAL A 18 24.51 18.76 -31.08
N TRP A 19 25.08 17.74 -31.72
CA TRP A 19 24.57 16.36 -31.67
C TRP A 19 24.78 15.71 -30.30
N SER A 20 25.88 15.99 -29.59
CA SER A 20 26.09 15.50 -28.23
C SER A 20 25.07 16.07 -27.23
N ALA A 21 24.72 17.35 -27.35
CA ALA A 21 23.68 17.95 -26.52
C ALA A 21 22.29 17.32 -26.76
N LEU A 22 21.99 16.95 -28.01
CA LEU A 22 20.72 16.33 -28.41
C LEU A 22 20.53 14.90 -27.88
N LEU A 23 21.62 14.15 -27.65
CA LEU A 23 21.56 12.79 -27.12
C LEU A 23 21.65 12.72 -25.59
N ILE A 24 22.33 13.66 -24.95
CA ILE A 24 22.54 13.65 -23.49
C ILE A 24 21.34 14.26 -22.74
N VAL A 25 20.71 15.30 -23.30
CA VAL A 25 19.59 16.01 -22.65
C VAL A 25 18.35 15.13 -22.44
N PRO A 26 17.90 14.28 -23.40
CA PRO A 26 16.77 13.39 -23.16
C PRO A 26 17.05 12.33 -22.09
N VAL A 27 18.28 11.81 -22.01
CA VAL A 27 18.66 10.78 -21.02
C VAL A 27 18.68 11.38 -19.61
N LEU A 28 19.21 12.59 -19.44
CA LEU A 28 19.20 13.29 -18.16
C LEU A 28 17.78 13.74 -17.76
N PHE A 29 16.97 14.28 -18.68
CA PHE A 29 15.59 14.67 -18.38
C PHE A 29 14.66 13.48 -18.09
N SER A 30 14.83 12.36 -18.82
CA SER A 30 14.07 11.13 -18.56
C SER A 30 14.44 10.53 -17.21
N GLY A 31 15.73 10.54 -16.87
CA GLY A 31 16.24 10.09 -15.57
C GLY A 31 15.71 10.93 -14.40
N VAL A 32 15.64 12.25 -14.56
CA VAL A 32 15.06 13.15 -13.54
C VAL A 32 13.56 12.90 -13.37
N SER A 33 12.79 12.75 -14.45
CA SER A 33 11.36 12.43 -14.38
C SER A 33 11.08 11.10 -13.68
N MET A 34 11.88 10.06 -13.96
CA MET A 34 11.81 8.78 -13.22
C MET A 34 12.22 8.91 -11.75
N THR A 35 13.14 9.82 -11.43
CA THR A 35 13.59 10.07 -10.05
C THR A 35 12.54 10.84 -9.25
N ILE A 36 11.92 11.86 -9.84
CA ILE A 36 10.84 12.63 -9.21
C ILE A 36 9.59 11.76 -9.01
N GLN A 37 9.29 10.83 -9.93
CA GLN A 37 8.22 9.85 -9.71
C GLN A 37 8.55 8.91 -8.53
N LYS A 38 9.79 8.46 -8.36
CA LYS A 38 10.14 7.57 -7.22
C LYS A 38 10.15 8.27 -5.87
N ILE A 39 10.34 9.58 -5.83
CA ILE A 39 10.10 10.39 -4.63
C ILE A 39 8.61 10.72 -4.60
N HIS A 40 7.74 9.71 -4.44
CA HIS A 40 6.32 9.92 -4.19
C HIS A 40 6.15 10.50 -2.79
N PRO A 41 5.86 11.82 -2.63
CA PRO A 41 5.59 12.39 -1.30
C PRO A 41 4.30 11.77 -0.70
N GLY A 42 3.46 11.19 -1.55
CA GLY A 42 2.22 10.49 -1.20
C GLY A 42 2.44 9.24 -0.34
N ALA A 43 3.42 8.39 -0.65
CA ALA A 43 3.64 7.16 0.12
C ALA A 43 4.19 7.45 1.53
N ASP A 44 5.07 8.45 1.64
CA ASP A 44 5.59 8.93 2.93
C ASP A 44 4.49 9.59 3.77
N SER A 45 3.64 10.41 3.13
CA SER A 45 2.49 11.03 3.82
C SER A 45 1.40 10.04 4.19
N GLN A 46 1.05 9.07 3.33
CA GLN A 46 0.10 7.99 3.63
C GLN A 46 0.57 7.20 4.85
N THR A 47 1.80 6.71 4.82
CA THR A 47 2.40 5.96 5.93
C THR A 47 2.40 6.77 7.22
N THR A 48 2.83 8.03 7.16
CA THR A 48 2.89 8.93 8.33
C THR A 48 1.51 9.17 8.94
N LEU A 49 0.49 9.43 8.12
CA LEU A 49 -0.88 9.65 8.57
C LEU A 49 -1.47 8.39 9.22
N THR A 50 -1.27 7.23 8.59
CA THR A 50 -1.73 5.95 9.14
C THR A 50 -1.02 5.59 10.44
N VAL A 51 0.30 5.77 10.53
CA VAL A 51 1.08 5.52 11.77
C VAL A 51 0.59 6.41 12.91
N ARG A 52 0.32 7.69 12.64
CA ARG A 52 -0.25 8.61 13.62
C ARG A 52 -1.61 8.11 14.10
N TYR A 53 -2.50 7.77 13.18
CA TYR A 53 -3.84 7.28 13.52
C TYR A 53 -3.78 6.06 14.43
N ILE A 54 -2.94 5.07 14.08
CA ILE A 54 -2.76 3.85 14.88
C ILE A 54 -2.38 4.22 16.31
N ARG A 55 -1.37 5.07 16.50
CA ARG A 55 -0.88 5.45 17.83
C ARG A 55 -1.94 6.19 18.66
N GLU A 56 -2.78 7.00 18.03
CA GLU A 56 -3.84 7.75 18.69
C GLU A 56 -5.07 6.89 19.05
N HIS A 57 -5.28 5.77 18.35
CA HIS A 57 -6.52 4.99 18.43
C HIS A 57 -6.35 3.53 18.90
N THR A 58 -5.15 3.17 19.36
CA THR A 58 -4.82 1.84 19.89
C THR A 58 -3.88 1.95 21.09
N ARG A 59 -3.96 0.99 22.01
CA ARG A 59 -3.03 0.85 23.13
C ARG A 59 -1.72 0.20 22.66
N PRO A 60 -0.60 0.38 23.39
CA PRO A 60 0.69 -0.21 23.02
C PRO A 60 0.68 -1.74 22.86
N ASP A 61 -0.17 -2.43 23.61
CA ASP A 61 -0.33 -3.88 23.59
C ASP A 61 -1.35 -4.39 22.55
N ASP A 62 -2.08 -3.50 21.88
CA ASP A 62 -3.01 -3.88 20.84
C ASP A 62 -2.25 -4.29 19.56
N THR A 63 -2.77 -5.28 18.84
CA THR A 63 -2.22 -5.68 17.53
C THR A 63 -2.97 -5.00 16.38
N VAL A 64 -2.28 -4.80 15.26
CA VAL A 64 -2.85 -4.19 14.04
C VAL A 64 -2.54 -5.06 12.84
N LEU A 65 -3.58 -5.45 12.10
CA LEU A 65 -3.43 -6.18 10.84
C LEU A 65 -3.30 -5.20 9.68
N LEU A 66 -2.20 -5.28 8.94
CA LEU A 66 -2.08 -4.66 7.63
C LEU A 66 -2.56 -5.66 6.58
N TRP A 67 -3.62 -5.31 5.87
CA TRP A 67 -4.14 -6.07 4.73
C TRP A 67 -3.60 -5.46 3.43
N GLY A 68 -2.49 -6.02 2.94
CA GLY A 68 -1.75 -5.58 1.78
C GLY A 68 -0.28 -5.97 1.87
N ASN A 69 0.60 -5.07 1.44
CA ASN A 69 2.07 -5.28 1.43
C ASN A 69 2.86 -4.21 2.20
N GLN A 70 2.18 -3.43 3.06
CA GLN A 70 2.75 -2.27 3.76
C GLN A 70 3.21 -2.62 5.19
N ALA A 71 3.93 -3.73 5.33
CA ALA A 71 4.43 -4.23 6.61
C ALA A 71 5.23 -3.22 7.47
N PRO A 72 5.98 -2.24 6.91
CA PRO A 72 6.70 -1.25 7.72
C PRO A 72 5.80 -0.41 8.64
N VAL A 73 4.49 -0.30 8.36
CA VAL A 73 3.54 0.47 9.18
C VAL A 73 3.45 -0.07 10.60
N ASN A 74 3.45 -1.39 10.79
CA ASN A 74 3.45 -2.02 12.11
C ASN A 74 4.68 -1.59 12.94
N TYR A 75 5.87 -1.68 12.34
CA TYR A 75 7.11 -1.27 12.98
C TYR A 75 7.12 0.22 13.32
N LEU A 76 6.74 1.08 12.37
CA LEU A 76 6.74 2.53 12.57
C LEU A 76 5.69 2.98 13.59
N SER A 77 4.58 2.26 13.74
CA SER A 77 3.55 2.55 14.74
C SER A 77 3.82 1.95 16.11
N ASP A 78 4.87 1.14 16.25
CA ASP A 78 5.15 0.35 17.45
C ASP A 78 3.95 -0.54 17.83
N ARG A 79 3.40 -1.24 16.82
CA ARG A 79 2.31 -2.22 16.97
C ARG A 79 2.66 -3.52 16.30
N GLU A 80 2.54 -4.61 17.05
CA GLU A 80 2.77 -5.94 16.51
C GLU A 80 1.71 -6.34 15.47
N ALA A 81 2.12 -7.16 14.51
CA ALA A 81 1.19 -7.85 13.64
C ALA A 81 0.52 -9.01 14.40
N PRO A 82 -0.80 -9.24 14.22
CA PRO A 82 -1.48 -10.33 14.92
C PRO A 82 -1.02 -11.72 14.45
N THR A 83 -0.43 -11.82 13.26
CA THR A 83 -0.01 -13.11 12.67
C THR A 83 1.43 -13.03 12.19
N ARG A 84 2.07 -14.17 11.96
CA ARG A 84 3.39 -14.21 11.30
C ARG A 84 3.35 -13.82 9.81
N PHE A 85 2.15 -13.68 9.23
CA PHE A 85 1.94 -13.26 7.84
C PHE A 85 1.77 -11.74 7.80
N VAL A 86 2.90 -11.02 7.82
CA VAL A 86 2.93 -9.53 7.81
C VAL A 86 2.45 -8.90 6.49
N HIS A 87 2.17 -9.72 5.47
CA HIS A 87 1.53 -9.34 4.21
C HIS A 87 0.81 -10.56 3.60
N GLN A 88 -0.18 -10.36 2.74
CA GLN A 88 -1.12 -11.43 2.34
C GLN A 88 -0.66 -12.25 1.12
N ILE A 89 0.45 -11.89 0.45
CA ILE A 89 1.00 -12.66 -0.69
C ILE A 89 1.10 -14.19 -0.43
N PRO A 90 1.62 -14.67 0.72
CA PRO A 90 1.74 -16.10 0.99
C PRO A 90 0.39 -16.82 1.16
N LEU A 91 -0.70 -16.07 1.34
CA LEU A 91 -2.04 -16.58 1.56
C LEU A 91 -2.89 -16.61 0.29
N ILE A 92 -2.47 -15.91 -0.77
CA ILE A 92 -3.20 -15.86 -2.07
C ILE A 92 -2.43 -16.53 -3.20
N ASN A 93 -1.10 -16.61 -3.12
CA ASN A 93 -0.30 -17.18 -4.18
C ASN A 93 -0.46 -18.70 -4.18
N GLU A 94 -1.01 -19.28 -5.23
CA GLU A 94 -1.33 -20.71 -5.35
C GLU A 94 -0.15 -21.66 -5.06
N ARG A 95 1.11 -21.21 -5.22
CA ARG A 95 2.30 -22.03 -4.90
C ARG A 95 2.64 -22.05 -3.41
N TYR A 96 2.18 -21.07 -2.64
CA TYR A 96 2.48 -20.89 -1.22
C TYR A 96 1.24 -21.04 -0.34
N ALA A 97 0.08 -20.67 -0.84
CA ALA A 97 -1.18 -20.74 -0.13
C ALA A 97 -1.56 -22.20 0.08
N THR A 98 -1.84 -22.54 1.32
CA THR A 98 -2.26 -23.88 1.76
C THR A 98 -3.38 -23.71 2.76
N GLN A 99 -4.26 -24.70 2.88
CA GLN A 99 -5.38 -24.64 3.82
C GLN A 99 -4.87 -24.47 5.26
N GLU A 100 -3.73 -25.09 5.58
CA GLU A 100 -3.10 -25.03 6.89
C GLU A 100 -2.62 -23.61 7.22
N ARG A 101 -1.97 -22.92 6.27
CA ARG A 101 -1.48 -21.54 6.46
C ARG A 101 -2.61 -20.53 6.57
N ILE A 102 -3.66 -20.69 5.77
CA ILE A 102 -4.83 -19.79 5.83
C ILE A 102 -5.61 -20.06 7.13
N GLY A 103 -5.74 -21.32 7.54
CA GLY A 103 -6.34 -21.68 8.82
C GLY A 103 -5.54 -21.18 10.02
N GLU A 104 -4.20 -21.21 9.96
CA GLU A 104 -3.31 -20.58 10.94
C GLU A 104 -3.57 -19.07 11.04
N PHE A 105 -3.59 -18.39 9.90
CA PHE A 105 -3.89 -16.96 9.85
C PHE A 105 -5.26 -16.65 10.47
N ASN A 106 -6.31 -17.43 10.14
CA ASN A 106 -7.64 -17.23 10.72
C ASN A 106 -7.65 -17.40 12.24
N ARG A 107 -7.02 -18.48 12.76
CA ARG A 107 -6.93 -18.72 14.21
C ARG A 107 -6.21 -17.58 14.93
N ASP A 108 -5.13 -17.06 14.36
CA ASP A 108 -4.42 -15.92 14.95
C ASP A 108 -5.31 -14.67 15.02
N LEU A 109 -6.14 -14.41 13.99
CA LEU A 109 -7.11 -13.30 14.01
C LEU A 109 -8.21 -13.47 15.07
N GLU A 110 -8.72 -14.69 15.23
CA GLU A 110 -9.73 -15.03 16.24
C GLU A 110 -9.19 -14.91 17.66
N GLN A 111 -7.93 -15.31 17.88
CA GLN A 111 -7.29 -15.30 19.19
C GLN A 111 -6.82 -13.89 19.59
N LYS A 112 -6.10 -13.21 18.70
CA LYS A 112 -5.47 -11.92 19.03
C LYS A 112 -6.38 -10.71 18.80
N LYS A 113 -7.44 -10.86 17.99
CA LYS A 113 -8.49 -9.85 17.77
C LYS A 113 -7.89 -8.44 17.57
N PRO A 114 -7.12 -8.24 16.48
CA PRO A 114 -6.45 -6.97 16.26
C PRO A 114 -7.42 -5.80 16.40
N ALA A 115 -7.00 -4.74 17.09
CA ALA A 115 -7.87 -3.60 17.33
C ALA A 115 -8.30 -2.95 16.01
N LEU A 116 -7.40 -2.98 15.02
CA LEU A 116 -7.60 -2.42 13.69
C LEU A 116 -7.17 -3.40 12.59
N ILE A 117 -7.91 -3.39 11.49
CA ILE A 117 -7.48 -3.90 10.17
C ILE A 117 -7.34 -2.70 9.24
N ILE A 118 -6.23 -2.61 8.53
CA ILE A 118 -5.94 -1.52 7.60
C ILE A 118 -5.87 -2.11 6.18
N ASP A 119 -6.89 -1.83 5.37
CA ASP A 119 -6.92 -2.19 3.95
C ASP A 119 -6.12 -1.18 3.14
N THR A 120 -5.01 -1.63 2.55
CA THR A 120 -4.17 -0.80 1.69
C THR A 120 -4.71 -0.69 0.26
N ARG A 121 -5.96 -1.14 0.02
CA ARG A 121 -6.67 -1.07 -1.28
C ARG A 121 -5.96 -1.80 -2.41
N LEU A 122 -5.14 -2.80 -2.09
CA LEU A 122 -4.39 -3.53 -3.10
C LEU A 122 -5.34 -4.42 -3.90
N ALA A 123 -5.51 -4.12 -5.20
CA ALA A 123 -6.54 -4.75 -6.03
C ALA A 123 -6.43 -6.28 -6.14
N SER A 124 -5.23 -6.84 -5.98
CA SER A 124 -4.99 -8.29 -5.96
C SER A 124 -5.30 -8.96 -4.63
N MET A 125 -5.67 -8.19 -3.60
CA MET A 125 -5.96 -8.63 -2.24
C MET A 125 -7.22 -7.94 -1.73
N PRO A 126 -8.40 -8.18 -2.33
CA PRO A 126 -9.63 -7.56 -1.86
C PRO A 126 -9.97 -8.05 -0.45
N LEU A 127 -10.41 -7.14 0.43
CA LEU A 127 -11.24 -7.50 1.57
C LEU A 127 -12.70 -7.69 1.11
N PRO A 128 -13.53 -8.44 1.85
CA PRO A 128 -14.93 -8.72 1.51
C PRO A 128 -15.87 -7.52 1.78
N TYR A 129 -15.50 -6.31 1.35
CA TYR A 129 -16.34 -5.12 1.43
C TYR A 129 -16.50 -4.50 0.05
N LYS A 130 -17.73 -4.09 -0.29
CA LYS A 130 -17.95 -3.41 -1.57
C LYS A 130 -17.25 -2.04 -1.60
N PRO A 131 -16.46 -1.75 -2.65
CA PRO A 131 -15.92 -0.41 -2.85
C PRO A 131 -17.05 0.63 -2.87
N GLY A 132 -16.94 1.66 -2.04
CA GLY A 132 -17.92 2.77 -2.00
C GLY A 132 -19.18 2.53 -1.16
N ASN A 133 -19.39 1.34 -0.58
CA ASN A 133 -20.49 1.11 0.38
C ASN A 133 -20.02 0.28 1.59
N PRO A 134 -19.26 0.89 2.52
CA PRO A 134 -18.51 0.17 3.56
C PRO A 134 -19.32 -0.65 4.59
N PRO A 135 -20.63 -0.43 4.89
CA PRO A 135 -21.35 -1.38 5.74
C PRO A 135 -21.75 -2.69 5.04
N ASP A 136 -21.70 -2.76 3.70
CA ASP A 136 -22.05 -3.97 2.95
C ASP A 136 -20.84 -4.91 2.83
N CYS A 137 -20.67 -5.75 3.86
CA CYS A 137 -19.73 -6.88 3.81
C CYS A 137 -20.33 -7.96 2.92
N ALA A 138 -20.21 -7.78 1.62
CA ALA A 138 -20.64 -8.75 0.63
C ALA A 138 -19.46 -9.67 0.28
N ALA A 139 -19.76 -10.94 0.01
CA ALA A 139 -18.80 -11.86 -0.59
C ALA A 139 -18.11 -11.17 -1.76
N THR A 140 -16.78 -11.22 -1.78
CA THR A 140 -16.00 -10.62 -2.87
C THR A 140 -16.36 -11.31 -4.17
N ASP A 141 -16.71 -10.54 -5.20
CA ASP A 141 -16.92 -11.09 -6.55
C ASP A 141 -15.60 -11.58 -7.19
N GLN A 142 -14.46 -11.26 -6.56
CA GLN A 142 -13.16 -11.72 -7.04
C GLN A 142 -12.88 -13.18 -6.66
N PRO A 143 -12.30 -13.97 -7.60
CA PRO A 143 -11.85 -15.32 -7.32
C PRO A 143 -10.87 -15.36 -6.14
N HIS A 144 -11.07 -16.30 -5.24
CA HIS A 144 -10.19 -16.55 -4.12
C HIS A 144 -10.22 -18.03 -3.75
N LEU A 145 -9.22 -18.47 -2.98
CA LEU A 145 -9.17 -19.84 -2.48
C LEU A 145 -10.30 -20.08 -1.47
N ALA A 146 -11.05 -21.17 -1.61
CA ALA A 146 -12.16 -21.52 -0.70
C ALA A 146 -11.75 -21.53 0.79
N ALA A 147 -10.48 -21.80 1.09
CA ALA A 147 -9.95 -21.74 2.45
C ALA A 147 -9.92 -20.33 3.07
N MET A 148 -10.11 -19.27 2.27
CA MET A 148 -10.19 -17.88 2.74
C MET A 148 -11.59 -17.49 3.22
N GLU A 149 -12.62 -18.26 2.89
CA GLU A 149 -14.01 -17.99 3.28
C GLU A 149 -14.20 -17.83 4.81
N PRO A 150 -13.57 -18.64 5.68
CA PRO A 150 -13.63 -18.42 7.13
C PRO A 150 -13.01 -17.10 7.58
N VAL A 151 -11.91 -16.68 6.94
CA VAL A 151 -11.25 -15.39 7.23
C VAL A 151 -12.18 -14.24 6.91
N TYR A 152 -12.79 -14.26 5.72
CA TYR A 152 -13.74 -13.23 5.29
C TYR A 152 -14.98 -13.20 6.18
N THR A 153 -15.52 -14.38 6.50
CA THR A 153 -16.66 -14.51 7.42
C THR A 153 -16.34 -13.90 8.79
N TYR A 154 -15.17 -14.22 9.35
CA TYR A 154 -14.73 -13.67 10.64
C TYR A 154 -14.59 -12.15 10.59
N ILE A 155 -13.94 -11.61 9.56
CA ILE A 155 -13.77 -10.17 9.39
C ILE A 155 -15.14 -9.48 9.27
N CYS A 156 -16.03 -9.99 8.42
CA CYS A 156 -17.38 -9.46 8.23
C CYS A 156 -18.21 -9.48 9.52
N ALA A 157 -18.07 -10.53 10.33
CA ALA A 157 -18.82 -10.66 11.57
C ALA A 157 -18.31 -9.73 12.68
N ASN A 158 -17.05 -9.29 12.65
CA ASN A 158 -16.40 -8.64 13.79
C ASN A 158 -15.81 -7.26 13.52
N TYR A 159 -15.75 -6.79 12.27
CA TYR A 159 -15.08 -5.53 11.93
C TYR A 159 -15.99 -4.59 11.15
N ARG A 160 -15.87 -3.28 11.43
CA ARG A 160 -16.59 -2.23 10.70
C ARG A 160 -15.65 -1.15 10.22
N PRO A 161 -15.84 -0.63 9.01
CA PRO A 161 -15.08 0.51 8.53
C PRO A 161 -15.44 1.75 9.34
N VAL A 162 -14.43 2.47 9.78
CA VAL A 162 -14.58 3.68 10.61
C VAL A 162 -13.99 4.91 9.95
N GLU A 163 -12.98 4.76 9.09
CA GLU A 163 -12.33 5.90 8.45
C GLU A 163 -11.60 5.51 7.16
N THR A 164 -11.41 6.51 6.29
CA THR A 164 -10.53 6.44 5.13
C THR A 164 -9.41 7.46 5.30
N ILE A 165 -8.14 7.05 5.24
CA ILE A 165 -6.99 7.90 5.53
C ILE A 165 -6.07 8.06 4.33
N GLY A 166 -5.62 9.30 4.16
CA GLY A 166 -4.48 9.67 3.33
C GLY A 166 -4.76 9.66 1.83
N PRO A 167 -3.77 10.03 1.01
CA PRO A 167 -3.93 10.18 -0.44
C PRO A 167 -4.25 8.86 -1.15
N ASP A 168 -3.82 7.72 -0.59
CA ASP A 168 -4.05 6.40 -1.17
C ASP A 168 -5.39 5.79 -0.72
N SER A 169 -6.17 6.53 0.08
CA SER A 169 -7.52 6.16 0.54
C SER A 169 -7.57 4.79 1.23
N TRP A 170 -6.62 4.52 2.12
CA TRP A 170 -6.63 3.29 2.93
C TRP A 170 -7.82 3.30 3.87
N ILE A 171 -8.48 2.15 4.00
CA ILE A 171 -9.68 2.01 4.84
C ILE A 171 -9.29 1.36 6.15
N ILE A 172 -9.74 1.94 7.25
CA ILE A 172 -9.54 1.40 8.59
C ILE A 172 -10.82 0.75 9.05
N TYR A 173 -10.68 -0.50 9.48
CA TYR A 173 -11.72 -1.26 10.12
C TYR A 173 -11.39 -1.44 11.59
N ARG A 174 -12.38 -1.28 12.46
CA ARG A 174 -12.26 -1.46 13.90
C ARG A 174 -12.99 -2.71 14.35
N TYR A 175 -12.40 -3.42 15.31
CA TYR A 175 -13.05 -4.53 15.98
C TYR A 175 -14.31 -4.06 16.74
N ASP A 176 -15.44 -4.69 16.45
CA ASP A 176 -16.74 -4.44 17.09
C ASP A 176 -17.39 -5.80 17.47
N PRO A 177 -17.27 -6.24 18.73
CA PRO A 177 -17.79 -7.53 19.17
C PRO A 177 -19.32 -7.53 19.32
N THR A 178 -20.00 -6.38 19.25
CA THR A 178 -21.45 -6.30 19.47
C THR A 178 -22.27 -6.83 18.29
N LEU A 179 -21.62 -7.05 17.16
CA LEU A 179 -22.22 -7.53 15.92
C LEU A 179 -22.71 -8.98 15.99
N VAL A 180 -22.08 -9.82 16.81
CA VAL A 180 -22.44 -11.24 16.97
C VAL A 180 -23.80 -11.41 17.67
N GLN A 181 -24.28 -10.40 18.41
CA GLN A 181 -25.52 -10.50 19.19
C GLN A 181 -26.79 -10.11 18.43
N LYS A 182 -26.71 -9.69 17.15
CA LYS A 182 -27.86 -9.18 16.39
C LYS A 182 -28.43 -10.17 15.35
N SER A 183 -28.07 -11.45 15.44
CA SER A 183 -28.47 -12.50 14.49
C SER A 183 -29.44 -13.54 15.06
N ASP A 184 -30.25 -13.18 16.07
CA ASP A 184 -31.41 -13.95 16.55
C ASP A 184 -32.73 -13.23 16.22
#